data_AF-A0A199UY94-F1
#
_entry.id   AF-A0A199UY94-F1
#
_cell.length_a   1.000
_cell.length_b   1.000
_cell.length_c   1.000
_cell.angle_alpha   90.00
_cell.angle_beta   90.00
_cell.angle_gamma   90.00
#
_symmetry.space_group_name_H-M   'P 1'
#
loop_
_entity.id
_entity.type
_entity.pdbx_description
1 polymer ?
#
loop_
_entity_poly.entity_id
_entity_poly.type
_entity_poly.pdbx_seq_one_letter_code
_entity_poly.pdbx_strand_id
1 'polypeptide(L)'
;DMAWKRVAHASMPCTSRTHVVRGSAGRNPASVTRNWDTLEVKPKAKGLDTRIELIKFYEENYSANLMHLVVYGRESLDSLQSLIESKFQDIRNIERNQISFLGQPCSNEHLQVLVRAVPIKQGHTLRIIWPITPSIHNYKECPCRYLGHLIGHEGEGSLFYILKQLGWAVSLQAGEGDWSFEFSFFSVVIELTDAGHDHVEDVIGLLFKYICLLHKSGVSKWIFDELASICETDFHYRDKSPPIYYTVSVASNMQIFPPEDWLVASSLPSKFAPSTIQKTLDELSPENIRGCRGDKHEEGALAE
;
A
#
# COMPACT_ATOMS: atom_id res chain seq x y z
N ASP A 1 -16.65 -49.59 -22.26
CA ASP A 1 -16.02 -50.06 -21.02
C ASP A 1 -14.75 -49.29 -20.69
N MET A 2 -14.78 -48.69 -19.50
CA MET A 2 -13.69 -48.32 -18.59
C MET A 2 -12.33 -47.85 -19.15
N ALA A 3 -12.08 -46.54 -19.04
CA ALA A 3 -10.81 -45.99 -18.52
C ALA A 3 -10.96 -44.50 -18.13
N TRP A 4 -11.97 -44.19 -17.30
CA TRP A 4 -12.04 -42.93 -16.55
C TRP A 4 -12.23 -43.28 -15.08
N LYS A 5 -11.14 -43.22 -14.30
CA LYS A 5 -11.15 -43.12 -12.83
C LYS A 5 -9.72 -43.11 -12.31
N ARG A 6 -9.35 -41.98 -11.68
CA ARG A 6 -8.24 -41.73 -10.72
C ARG A 6 -7.42 -40.49 -11.13
N VAL A 7 -8.04 -39.33 -11.01
CA VAL A 7 -7.31 -38.15 -10.51
C VAL A 7 -7.73 -38.03 -9.05
N ALA A 8 -6.77 -38.25 -8.17
CA ALA A 8 -6.97 -38.22 -6.73
C ALA A 8 -7.42 -36.82 -6.30
N HIS A 9 -8.50 -36.77 -5.53
CA HIS A 9 -8.83 -35.64 -4.68
C HIS A 9 -7.64 -35.36 -3.76
N ALA A 10 -6.81 -34.39 -4.10
CA ALA A 10 -5.92 -33.73 -3.16
C ALA A 10 -6.72 -32.61 -2.50
N SER A 11 -7.55 -32.99 -1.52
CA SER A 11 -8.12 -32.06 -0.55
C SER A 11 -6.97 -31.41 0.20
N MET A 12 -6.72 -30.12 -0.04
CA MET A 12 -5.80 -29.32 0.76
C MET A 12 -6.32 -29.28 2.20
N PRO A 13 -5.52 -29.69 3.21
CA PRO A 13 -5.88 -29.46 4.60
C PRO A 13 -5.70 -27.98 4.91
N CYS A 14 -6.75 -27.18 4.68
CA CYS A 14 -6.80 -25.78 5.07
C CYS A 14 -6.99 -25.72 6.59
N THR A 15 -5.88 -25.75 7.34
CA THR A 15 -5.88 -25.42 8.77
C THR A 15 -5.72 -23.90 8.90
N SER A 16 -6.71 -23.14 8.44
CA SER A 16 -6.72 -21.69 8.60
C SER A 16 -7.03 -21.35 10.07
N ARG A 17 -6.06 -20.71 10.76
CA ARG A 17 -6.32 -20.14 12.08
C ARG A 17 -7.22 -18.92 11.89
N THR A 18 -8.46 -19.04 12.33
CA THR A 18 -9.42 -17.93 12.33
C THR A 18 -9.16 -17.08 13.58
N HIS A 19 -8.80 -15.81 13.39
CA HIS A 19 -8.66 -14.85 14.47
C HIS A 19 -9.74 -13.79 14.37
N VAL A 20 -10.64 -13.76 15.36
CA VAL A 20 -11.59 -12.66 15.56
C VAL A 20 -10.86 -11.58 16.34
N VAL A 21 -10.43 -10.52 15.65
CA VAL A 21 -9.74 -9.39 16.29
C VAL A 21 -10.77 -8.34 16.69
N ARG A 22 -11.14 -8.30 17.98
CA ARG A 22 -11.65 -7.06 18.58
C ARG A 22 -10.47 -6.13 18.77
N GLY A 23 -10.50 -4.97 18.11
CA GLY A 23 -9.37 -4.04 18.04
C GLY A 23 -8.76 -3.74 19.41
N SER A 24 -7.62 -4.38 19.70
CA SER A 24 -6.71 -3.97 20.76
C SER A 24 -5.47 -3.37 20.10
N ALA A 25 -5.17 -2.12 20.44
CA ALA A 25 -3.94 -1.45 20.02
C ALA A 25 -2.73 -2.18 20.63
N GLY A 26 -2.17 -3.12 19.86
CA GLY A 26 -0.87 -3.72 20.15
C GLY A 26 0.26 -2.68 19.99
N ARG A 27 1.44 -3.01 20.54
CA ARG A 27 2.65 -2.18 20.53
C ARG A 27 3.30 -2.12 19.14
N ASN A 28 2.53 -1.77 18.11
CA ASN A 28 3.05 -1.53 16.77
C ASN A 28 2.86 -0.04 16.45
N PRO A 29 3.92 0.72 16.12
CA PRO A 29 3.81 2.16 15.82
C PRO A 29 2.87 2.51 14.65
N ALA A 30 2.36 1.52 13.93
CA ALA A 30 1.44 1.67 12.79
C ALA A 30 0.01 2.18 13.12
N SER A 31 -0.38 2.28 14.40
CA SER A 31 -1.70 2.84 14.79
C SER A 31 -1.56 4.33 15.15
N VAL A 32 -1.89 5.21 14.21
CA VAL A 32 -1.46 6.62 14.27
C VAL A 32 -2.52 7.59 14.84
N THR A 33 -3.82 7.29 14.70
CA THR A 33 -4.86 8.25 15.10
C THR A 33 -5.04 8.30 16.62
N ARG A 34 -4.72 9.44 17.21
CA ARG A 34 -4.89 9.73 18.64
C ARG A 34 -6.26 10.35 18.92
N ASN A 35 -6.70 10.28 20.17
CA ASN A 35 -7.96 10.84 20.66
C ASN A 35 -7.81 11.48 22.05
N TRP A 36 -8.89 12.06 22.56
CA TRP A 36 -8.96 12.68 23.89
C TRP A 36 -8.40 11.80 25.02
N ASP A 37 -8.69 10.49 24.99
CA ASP A 37 -8.19 9.56 25.99
C ASP A 37 -6.65 9.46 25.95
N THR A 38 -6.06 9.36 24.76
CA THR A 38 -4.61 9.24 24.58
C THR A 38 -3.82 10.55 24.76
N LEU A 39 -4.47 11.71 24.56
CA LEU A 39 -3.81 13.02 24.58
C LEU A 39 -4.11 13.86 25.82
N GLU A 40 -5.14 13.51 26.60
CA GLU A 40 -5.53 14.28 27.79
C GLU A 40 -5.72 13.37 29.00
N VAL A 41 -6.62 12.39 28.93
CA VAL A 41 -7.03 11.60 30.11
C VAL A 41 -5.87 10.75 30.64
N LYS A 42 -5.26 9.93 29.78
CA LYS A 42 -4.14 9.06 30.17
C LYS A 42 -2.88 9.83 30.59
N PRO A 43 -2.44 10.88 29.87
CA PRO A 43 -1.33 11.72 30.33
C PRO A 43 -1.58 12.36 31.69
N LYS A 44 -2.75 13.00 31.89
CA LYS A 44 -3.09 13.63 33.18
C LYS A 44 -3.14 12.62 34.33
N ALA A 45 -3.71 11.44 34.10
CA ALA A 45 -3.72 10.37 35.10
C ALA A 45 -2.30 9.88 35.49
N LYS A 46 -1.32 10.03 34.59
CA LYS A 46 0.10 9.73 34.83
C LYS A 46 0.90 10.93 35.34
N GLY A 47 0.26 12.08 35.57
CA GLY A 47 0.93 13.32 35.98
C GLY A 47 1.80 13.95 34.89
N LEU A 48 1.55 13.64 33.61
CA LEU A 48 2.27 14.20 32.48
C LEU A 48 1.59 15.48 31.99
N ASP A 49 2.38 16.54 31.77
CA ASP A 49 1.94 17.76 31.10
C ASP A 49 2.18 17.63 29.59
N THR A 50 1.10 17.60 28.82
CA THR A 50 1.13 17.40 27.36
C THR A 50 1.78 18.57 26.63
N ARG A 51 1.76 19.78 27.19
CA ARG A 51 2.47 20.94 26.63
C ARG A 51 3.98 20.74 26.74
N ILE A 52 4.46 20.28 27.89
CA ILE A 52 5.89 20.02 28.10
C ILE A 52 6.37 18.92 27.16
N GLU A 53 5.60 17.83 27.04
CA GLU A 53 5.93 16.74 26.11
C GLU A 53 5.92 17.19 24.64
N LEU A 54 5.04 18.12 24.25
CA LEU A 54 5.02 18.68 22.91
C LEU A 54 6.25 19.56 22.62
N ILE A 55 6.65 20.39 23.57
CA ILE A 55 7.87 21.20 23.45
C ILE A 55 9.09 20.28 23.35
N LYS A 56 9.17 19.27 24.22
CA LYS A 56 10.23 18.27 24.19
C LYS A 56 10.27 17.55 22.84
N PHE A 57 9.11 17.13 22.31
CA PHE A 57 9.04 16.51 20.99
C PHE A 57 9.54 17.45 19.88
N TYR A 58 9.16 18.73 19.92
CA TYR A 58 9.66 19.74 18.99
C TYR A 58 11.18 19.87 19.06
N GLU A 59 11.73 20.09 20.27
CA GLU A 59 13.17 20.26 20.49
C GLU A 59 13.99 19.03 20.09
N GLU A 60 13.42 17.83 20.26
CA GLU A 60 14.10 16.58 19.92
C GLU A 60 13.98 16.22 18.43
N ASN A 61 12.87 16.57 17.75
CA ASN A 61 12.55 16.03 16.41
C ASN A 61 12.57 17.06 15.28
N TYR A 62 12.34 18.35 15.55
CA TYR A 62 12.30 19.39 14.52
C TYR A 62 13.72 19.90 14.24
N SER A 63 14.37 19.32 13.23
CA SER A 63 15.72 19.67 12.79
C SER A 63 15.75 20.13 11.34
N ALA A 64 16.45 21.23 11.04
CA ALA A 64 16.55 21.78 9.69
C ALA A 64 17.02 20.76 8.64
N ASN A 65 17.96 19.85 8.98
CA ASN A 65 18.48 18.85 8.04
C ASN A 65 17.45 17.79 7.58
N LEU A 66 16.29 17.69 8.24
CA LEU A 66 15.19 16.79 7.86
C LEU A 66 14.02 17.55 7.21
N MET A 67 14.06 18.87 7.18
CA MET A 67 12.99 19.71 6.65
C MET A 67 13.19 19.98 5.17
N HIS A 68 12.08 20.00 4.44
CA HIS A 68 12.03 20.36 3.02
C HIS A 68 10.97 21.43 2.83
N LEU A 69 11.28 22.43 2.01
CA LEU A 69 10.42 23.58 1.77
C LEU A 69 10.27 23.82 0.27
N VAL A 70 9.02 23.99 -0.17
CA VAL A 70 8.69 24.36 -1.55
C VAL A 70 7.84 25.62 -1.50
N VAL A 71 8.23 26.62 -2.29
CA VAL A 71 7.55 27.91 -2.35
C VAL A 71 7.11 28.15 -3.77
N TYR A 72 5.85 28.55 -3.92
CA TYR A 72 5.24 28.85 -5.21
C TYR A 72 4.79 30.30 -5.21
N GLY A 73 5.47 31.13 -5.99
CA GLY A 73 5.26 32.58 -6.07
C GLY A 73 5.26 33.09 -7.50
N ARG A 74 4.98 34.39 -7.65
CA ARG A 74 5.07 35.10 -8.95
C ARG A 74 6.38 35.85 -9.11
N GLU A 75 7.09 36.03 -8.00
CA GLU A 75 8.35 36.73 -7.87
C GLU A 75 9.48 35.95 -8.56
N SER A 76 10.61 36.62 -8.82
CA SER A 76 11.80 35.95 -9.37
C SER A 76 12.39 34.96 -8.36
N LEU A 77 13.16 33.98 -8.85
CA LEU A 77 13.84 33.01 -7.99
C LEU A 77 14.75 33.69 -6.96
N ASP A 78 15.53 34.70 -7.36
CA ASP A 78 16.41 35.45 -6.45
C ASP A 78 15.63 36.15 -5.33
N SER A 79 14.45 36.70 -5.66
CA SER A 79 13.59 37.38 -4.70
C SER A 79 12.98 36.40 -3.71
N LEU A 80 12.50 35.24 -4.20
CA LEU A 80 11.97 34.18 -3.37
C LEU A 80 13.05 33.60 -2.46
N GLN A 81 14.24 33.33 -2.99
CA GLN A 81 15.37 32.83 -2.21
C GLN A 81 15.72 33.79 -1.07
N SER A 82 15.93 35.08 -1.38
CA SER A 82 16.25 36.10 -0.37
C SER A 82 15.19 36.20 0.72
N LEU A 83 13.91 36.16 0.32
CA LEU A 83 12.79 36.17 1.27
C LEU A 83 12.81 34.94 2.17
N ILE A 84 13.01 33.76 1.61
CA ILE A 84 12.96 32.50 2.35
C ILE A 84 14.16 32.31 3.26
N GLU A 85 15.36 32.65 2.81
CA GLU A 85 16.55 32.67 3.66
C GLU A 85 16.32 33.57 4.87
N SER A 86 15.78 34.79 4.68
CA SER A 86 15.49 35.71 5.80
C SER A 86 14.49 35.16 6.82
N LYS A 87 13.61 34.23 6.42
CA LYS A 87 12.54 33.67 7.26
C LYS A 87 12.89 32.34 7.91
N PHE A 88 13.72 31.53 7.26
CA PHE A 88 13.95 30.13 7.63
C PHE A 88 15.41 29.84 8.01
N GLN A 89 16.36 30.78 7.82
CA GLN A 89 17.77 30.57 8.21
C GLN A 89 17.97 30.26 9.70
N ASP A 90 17.07 30.76 10.57
CA ASP A 90 17.17 30.60 12.02
C ASP A 90 16.62 29.25 12.52
N ILE A 91 16.11 28.39 11.62
CA ILE A 91 15.68 27.06 12.01
C ILE A 91 16.89 26.25 12.49
N ARG A 92 16.82 25.81 13.74
CA ARG A 92 17.87 25.04 14.37
C ARG A 92 18.12 23.74 13.61
N ASN A 93 19.38 23.50 13.27
CA ASN A 93 19.85 22.18 12.86
C ASN A 93 20.44 21.46 14.08
N ILE A 94 19.81 20.35 14.50
CA ILE A 94 20.31 19.48 15.57
C ILE A 94 20.96 18.20 15.00
N GLU A 95 21.21 18.16 13.68
CA GLU A 95 21.84 17.04 12.97
C GLU A 95 21.18 15.68 13.28
N ARG A 96 19.85 15.69 13.32
CA ARG A 96 19.08 14.50 13.67
C ARG A 96 19.13 13.49 12.53
N ASN A 97 19.35 12.23 12.88
CA ASN A 97 19.19 11.13 11.93
C ASN A 97 17.72 10.91 11.58
N GLN A 98 17.45 10.52 10.34
CA GLN A 98 16.11 10.13 9.92
C GLN A 98 15.60 8.97 10.81
N ILE A 99 14.36 9.08 11.27
CA ILE A 99 13.75 8.04 12.10
C ILE A 99 13.41 6.86 11.17
N SER A 100 14.00 5.70 11.43
CA SER A 100 13.64 4.44 10.80
C SER A 100 13.19 3.43 11.86
N PHE A 101 12.23 2.59 11.48
CA PHE A 101 11.73 1.50 12.32
C PHE A 101 12.03 0.19 11.63
N LEU A 102 13.16 -0.42 11.98
CA LEU A 102 13.60 -1.66 11.36
C LEU A 102 12.60 -2.79 11.66
N GLY A 103 12.28 -3.56 10.62
CA GLY A 103 11.61 -4.85 10.73
C GLY A 103 10.25 -4.92 10.06
N GLN A 104 9.90 -6.14 9.63
CA GLN A 104 8.60 -6.44 9.05
C GLN A 104 7.53 -6.43 10.15
N PRO A 105 6.43 -5.66 10.01
CA PRO A 105 5.34 -5.64 10.99
C PRO A 105 4.59 -6.99 11.08
N CYS A 106 4.81 -7.90 10.13
CA CYS A 106 4.24 -9.24 10.11
C CYS A 106 5.33 -10.29 10.35
N SER A 107 5.31 -10.96 11.50
CA SER A 107 6.04 -12.22 11.70
C SER A 107 5.28 -13.40 11.08
N ASN A 108 5.92 -14.58 10.99
CA ASN A 108 5.33 -15.79 10.40
C ASN A 108 3.98 -16.19 11.02
N GLU A 109 3.74 -15.90 12.30
CA GLU A 109 2.46 -16.21 12.97
C GLU A 109 1.28 -15.36 12.45
N HIS A 110 1.58 -14.27 11.75
CA HIS A 110 0.59 -13.37 11.17
C HIS A 110 0.26 -13.70 9.71
N LEU A 111 0.99 -14.63 9.09
CA LEU A 111 0.78 -15.10 7.72
C LEU A 111 -0.18 -16.29 7.70
N GLN A 112 -0.78 -16.53 6.54
CA GLN A 112 -1.81 -17.56 6.31
C GLN A 112 -3.02 -17.44 7.25
N VAL A 113 -3.30 -16.21 7.69
CA VAL A 113 -4.45 -15.88 8.53
C VAL A 113 -5.57 -15.35 7.67
N LEU A 114 -6.79 -15.81 7.96
CA LEU A 114 -8.02 -15.19 7.47
C LEU A 114 -8.65 -14.39 8.61
N VAL A 115 -8.67 -13.07 8.44
CA VAL A 115 -9.34 -12.14 9.36
C VAL A 115 -10.76 -11.90 8.84
N ARG A 116 -11.73 -12.08 9.71
CA ARG A 116 -13.14 -11.76 9.45
C ARG A 116 -13.51 -10.49 10.21
N ALA A 117 -14.14 -9.54 9.54
CA ALA A 117 -14.47 -8.24 10.10
C ALA A 117 -15.89 -7.83 9.70
N VAL A 118 -16.64 -7.22 10.62
CA VAL A 118 -17.97 -6.67 10.34
C VAL A 118 -17.83 -5.21 9.90
N PRO A 119 -18.14 -4.86 8.63
CA PRO A 119 -18.07 -3.48 8.15
C PRO A 119 -19.31 -2.70 8.57
N ILE A 120 -19.12 -1.40 8.83
CA ILE A 120 -20.25 -0.50 9.14
C ILE A 120 -21.08 -0.18 7.88
N LYS A 121 -20.44 -0.17 6.71
CA LYS A 121 -21.12 0.00 5.41
C LYS A 121 -21.61 -1.34 4.88
N GLN A 122 -22.70 -1.33 4.11
CA GLN A 122 -23.16 -2.53 3.40
C GLN A 122 -22.19 -2.88 2.26
N GLY A 123 -22.08 -4.17 1.95
CA GLY A 123 -21.22 -4.72 0.92
C GLY A 123 -20.24 -5.76 1.46
N HIS A 124 -19.69 -6.53 0.52
CA HIS A 124 -18.70 -7.57 0.79
C HIS A 124 -17.37 -7.16 0.18
N THR A 125 -16.32 -7.18 1.00
CA THR A 125 -14.97 -6.85 0.54
C THR A 125 -14.02 -7.96 0.91
N LEU A 126 -13.30 -8.46 -0.10
CA LEU A 126 -12.19 -9.36 0.07
C LEU A 126 -10.89 -8.60 -0.17
N ARG A 127 -10.05 -8.50 0.85
CA ARG A 127 -8.71 -7.90 0.77
C ARG A 127 -7.67 -8.97 1.00
N ILE A 128 -6.84 -9.20 -0.01
CA ILE A 128 -5.69 -10.07 0.06
C ILE A 128 -4.43 -9.22 0.13
N ILE A 129 -3.52 -9.52 1.06
CA ILE A 129 -2.35 -8.71 1.35
C ILE A 129 -1.10 -9.59 1.44
N TRP A 130 -0.02 -9.18 0.79
CA TRP A 130 1.31 -9.78 0.93
C TRP A 130 2.28 -8.74 1.47
N PRO A 131 3.04 -9.04 2.53
CA PRO A 131 4.17 -8.20 2.87
C PRO A 131 5.27 -8.44 1.82
N ILE A 132 5.78 -7.35 1.25
CA ILE A 132 6.72 -7.35 0.14
C ILE A 132 7.91 -6.46 0.47
N THR A 133 8.99 -6.61 -0.29
CA THR A 133 10.08 -5.64 -0.28
C THR A 133 9.54 -4.27 -0.73
N PRO A 134 9.80 -3.18 0.01
CA PRO A 134 9.32 -1.85 -0.37
C PRO A 134 9.74 -1.45 -1.78
N SER A 135 8.76 -1.11 -2.63
CA SER A 135 9.05 -0.72 -4.01
C SER A 135 9.85 0.57 -4.09
N ILE A 136 9.89 1.35 -3.01
CA ILE A 136 10.64 2.59 -2.96
C ILE A 136 12.15 2.38 -3.12
N HIS A 137 12.69 1.20 -2.80
CA HIS A 137 14.08 0.85 -3.09
C HIS A 137 14.35 0.66 -4.59
N ASN A 138 13.30 0.44 -5.37
CA ASN A 138 13.32 0.20 -6.82
C ASN A 138 12.32 1.11 -7.54
N TYR A 139 12.23 2.37 -7.12
CA TYR A 139 11.22 3.30 -7.61
C TYR A 139 11.34 3.61 -9.11
N LYS A 140 12.53 3.48 -9.71
CA LYS A 140 12.69 3.64 -11.17
C LYS A 140 12.15 2.46 -11.96
N GLU A 141 12.14 1.28 -11.34
CA GLU A 141 11.59 0.05 -11.91
C GLU A 141 10.07 -0.10 -11.67
N CYS A 142 9.54 0.48 -10.59
CA CYS A 142 8.13 0.38 -10.14
C CYS A 142 7.51 -1.05 -10.26
N PRO A 143 8.09 -2.08 -9.61
CA PRO A 143 7.60 -3.44 -9.75
C PRO A 143 6.12 -3.62 -9.36
N CYS A 144 5.68 -2.98 -8.27
CA CYS A 144 4.28 -3.05 -7.86
C CYS A 144 3.32 -2.34 -8.82
N ARG A 145 3.75 -1.29 -9.53
CA ARG A 145 2.91 -0.64 -10.56
C ARG A 145 2.73 -1.57 -11.76
N TYR A 146 3.79 -2.26 -12.18
CA TYR A 146 3.72 -3.26 -13.24
C TYR A 146 2.76 -4.40 -12.88
N LEU A 147 2.91 -4.98 -11.68
CA LEU A 147 2.05 -6.08 -11.23
C LEU A 147 0.61 -5.63 -10.98
N GLY A 148 0.43 -4.43 -10.40
CA GLY A 148 -0.89 -3.82 -10.19
C GLY A 148 -1.62 -3.57 -11.50
N HIS A 149 -0.91 -3.13 -12.55
CA HIS A 149 -1.50 -2.94 -13.87
C HIS A 149 -2.03 -4.24 -14.48
N LEU A 150 -1.31 -5.36 -14.30
CA LEU A 150 -1.72 -6.67 -14.82
C LEU A 150 -2.84 -7.29 -13.99
N ILE A 151 -2.65 -7.41 -12.68
CA ILE A 151 -3.62 -8.05 -11.77
C ILE A 151 -4.90 -7.21 -11.69
N GLY A 152 -4.77 -5.89 -11.71
CA GLY A 152 -5.84 -4.91 -11.72
C GLY A 152 -6.43 -4.60 -13.10
N HIS A 153 -6.00 -5.30 -14.16
CA HIS A 153 -6.51 -5.05 -15.50
C HIS A 153 -8.00 -5.43 -15.60
N GLU A 154 -8.77 -4.67 -16.40
CA GLU A 154 -10.21 -4.88 -16.57
C GLU A 154 -10.62 -5.37 -17.97
N GLY A 155 -9.67 -5.47 -18.91
CA GLY A 155 -9.90 -5.94 -20.27
C GLY A 155 -10.20 -7.44 -20.37
N GLU A 156 -10.58 -7.88 -21.56
CA GLU A 156 -10.85 -9.30 -21.84
C GLU A 156 -9.64 -10.19 -21.50
N GLY A 157 -9.89 -11.33 -20.88
CA GLY A 157 -8.84 -12.25 -20.42
C GLY A 157 -8.20 -11.88 -19.07
N SER A 158 -8.57 -10.74 -18.47
CA SER A 158 -8.15 -10.39 -17.11
C SER A 158 -8.86 -11.22 -16.03
N LEU A 159 -8.30 -11.20 -14.81
CA LEU A 159 -8.94 -11.77 -13.63
C LEU A 159 -10.31 -11.12 -13.38
N PHE A 160 -10.37 -9.79 -13.39
CA PHE A 160 -11.61 -9.07 -13.15
C PHE A 160 -12.68 -9.38 -14.19
N TYR A 161 -12.31 -9.49 -15.46
CA TYR A 161 -13.24 -9.86 -16.53
C TYR A 161 -13.96 -11.18 -16.24
N ILE A 162 -13.22 -12.23 -15.86
CA ILE A 162 -13.82 -13.54 -15.54
C ILE A 162 -14.72 -13.44 -14.30
N LEU A 163 -14.26 -12.78 -13.23
CA LEU A 163 -15.05 -12.60 -12.02
C LEU A 163 -16.36 -11.84 -12.29
N LYS A 164 -16.32 -10.85 -13.19
CA LYS A 164 -17.49 -10.10 -13.62
C LYS A 164 -18.44 -10.93 -14.47
N GLN A 165 -17.93 -11.76 -15.39
CA GLN A 165 -18.77 -12.68 -16.20
C GLN A 165 -19.50 -13.72 -15.33
N LEU A 166 -18.87 -14.17 -14.25
CA LEU A 166 -19.49 -15.07 -13.27
C LEU A 166 -20.47 -14.34 -12.32
N GLY A 167 -20.52 -13.01 -12.36
CA GLY A 167 -21.33 -12.20 -11.48
C GLY A 167 -20.82 -12.16 -10.03
N TRP A 168 -19.52 -12.40 -9.81
CA TRP A 168 -18.92 -12.52 -8.47
C TRP A 168 -18.27 -11.23 -7.96
N ALA A 169 -17.87 -10.31 -8.84
CA ALA A 169 -17.19 -9.08 -8.44
C ALA A 169 -17.76 -7.83 -9.14
N VAL A 170 -17.73 -6.72 -8.42
CA VAL A 170 -18.14 -5.38 -8.87
C VAL A 170 -16.93 -4.54 -9.27
N SER A 171 -15.82 -4.67 -8.53
CA SER A 171 -14.56 -3.98 -8.82
C SER A 171 -13.37 -4.80 -8.33
N LEU A 172 -12.19 -4.55 -8.90
CA LEU A 172 -10.92 -5.12 -8.46
C LEU A 172 -9.83 -4.06 -8.56
N GLN A 173 -9.04 -3.92 -7.51
CA GLN A 173 -7.87 -3.03 -7.46
C GLN A 173 -6.66 -3.81 -6.96
N ALA A 174 -5.50 -3.55 -7.55
CA ALA A 174 -4.25 -4.20 -7.17
C ALA A 174 -3.09 -3.21 -7.16
N GLY A 175 -2.25 -3.28 -6.14
CA GLY A 175 -1.07 -2.41 -6.05
C GLY A 175 -0.44 -2.41 -4.67
N GLU A 176 0.62 -1.61 -4.55
CA GLU A 176 1.26 -1.33 -3.26
C GLU A 176 0.32 -0.45 -2.41
N GLY A 177 0.04 -0.90 -1.19
CA GLY A 177 -0.79 -0.23 -0.21
C GLY A 177 0.05 0.49 0.84
N ASP A 178 -0.18 0.17 2.12
CA ASP A 178 0.56 0.76 3.23
C ASP A 178 2.06 0.43 3.13
N TRP A 179 2.92 1.44 3.25
CA TRP A 179 4.36 1.27 3.09
C TRP A 179 5.19 2.23 3.97
N SER A 180 6.46 1.89 4.12
CA SER A 180 7.54 2.72 4.67
C SER A 180 8.84 2.35 3.96
N PHE A 181 9.96 3.01 4.31
CA PHE A 181 11.28 2.59 3.82
C PHE A 181 11.71 1.19 4.30
N GLU A 182 10.99 0.58 5.25
CA GLU A 182 11.41 -0.67 5.91
C GLU A 182 10.46 -1.84 5.60
N PHE A 183 9.20 -1.55 5.27
CA PHE A 183 8.21 -2.58 4.94
C PHE A 183 7.18 -2.02 3.96
N SER A 184 6.58 -2.92 3.18
CA SER A 184 5.48 -2.57 2.29
C SER A 184 4.52 -3.73 2.13
N PHE A 185 3.33 -3.44 1.64
CA PHE A 185 2.30 -4.42 1.39
C PHE A 185 1.78 -4.31 -0.04
N PHE A 186 1.80 -5.40 -0.79
CA PHE A 186 1.00 -5.52 -2.00
C PHE A 186 -0.39 -5.97 -1.61
N SER A 187 -1.43 -5.33 -2.16
CA SER A 187 -2.81 -5.71 -1.86
C SER A 187 -3.64 -5.85 -3.11
N VAL A 188 -4.52 -6.85 -3.09
CA VAL A 188 -5.61 -7.03 -4.05
C VAL A 188 -6.91 -6.87 -3.29
N VAL A 189 -7.71 -5.89 -3.68
CA VAL A 189 -9.01 -5.58 -3.09
C VAL A 189 -10.09 -5.88 -4.11
N ILE A 190 -11.03 -6.75 -3.75
CA ILE A 190 -12.14 -7.16 -4.59
C ILE A 190 -13.43 -6.80 -3.86
N GLU A 191 -14.27 -5.99 -4.50
CA GLU A 191 -15.64 -5.78 -4.06
C GLU A 191 -16.50 -6.90 -4.63
N LEU A 192 -17.08 -7.71 -3.75
CA LEU A 192 -17.84 -8.89 -4.11
C LEU A 192 -19.33 -8.57 -4.19
N THR A 193 -20.02 -9.28 -5.07
CA THR A 193 -21.49 -9.40 -5.01
C THR A 193 -21.87 -10.40 -3.92
N ASP A 194 -23.17 -10.50 -3.60
CA ASP A 194 -23.67 -11.53 -2.68
C ASP A 194 -23.34 -12.95 -3.20
N ALA A 195 -23.45 -13.16 -4.52
CA ALA A 195 -23.04 -14.44 -5.13
C ALA A 195 -21.52 -14.67 -5.01
N GLY A 196 -20.70 -13.65 -5.24
CA GLY A 196 -19.24 -13.76 -5.08
C GLY A 196 -18.81 -14.01 -3.63
N HIS A 197 -19.58 -13.53 -2.66
CA HIS A 197 -19.39 -13.80 -1.25
C HIS A 197 -19.55 -15.29 -0.92
N ASP A 198 -20.53 -15.96 -1.53
CA ASP A 198 -20.72 -17.42 -1.38
C ASP A 198 -19.60 -18.23 -2.07
N HIS A 199 -18.88 -17.61 -3.01
CA HIS A 199 -17.80 -18.20 -3.81
C HIS A 199 -16.40 -17.67 -3.48
N VAL A 200 -16.17 -17.16 -2.25
CA VAL A 200 -14.88 -16.53 -1.88
C VAL A 200 -13.66 -17.44 -2.10
N GLU A 201 -13.78 -18.74 -1.81
CA GLU A 201 -12.67 -19.68 -2.03
C GLU A 201 -12.34 -19.83 -3.52
N ASP A 202 -13.36 -19.85 -4.38
CA ASP A 202 -13.19 -19.89 -5.84
C ASP A 202 -12.56 -18.60 -6.37
N VAL A 203 -12.97 -17.44 -5.84
CA VAL A 203 -12.39 -16.13 -6.18
C VAL A 203 -10.89 -16.10 -5.84
N ILE A 204 -10.52 -16.56 -4.64
CA ILE A 204 -9.12 -16.66 -4.22
C ILE A 204 -8.36 -17.65 -5.13
N GLY A 205 -8.99 -18.79 -5.46
CA GLY A 205 -8.44 -19.77 -6.38
C GLY A 205 -8.18 -19.21 -7.78
N LEU A 206 -9.06 -18.37 -8.31
CA LEU A 206 -8.89 -17.69 -9.59
C LEU A 206 -7.75 -16.67 -9.54
N LEU A 207 -7.64 -15.90 -8.45
CA LEU A 207 -6.53 -14.96 -8.25
C LEU A 207 -5.18 -15.69 -8.28
N PHE A 208 -5.03 -16.79 -7.54
CA PHE A 208 -3.77 -17.55 -7.56
C PHE A 208 -3.51 -18.24 -8.90
N LYS A 209 -4.53 -18.71 -9.61
CA LYS A 209 -4.38 -19.20 -10.99
C LYS A 209 -3.86 -18.10 -11.91
N TYR A 210 -4.34 -16.86 -11.76
CA TYR A 210 -3.86 -15.71 -12.51
C TYR A 210 -2.41 -15.37 -12.17
N ILE A 211 -2.04 -15.35 -10.88
CA ILE A 211 -0.64 -15.16 -10.46
C ILE A 211 0.27 -16.26 -11.04
N CYS A 212 -0.15 -17.53 -11.02
CA CYS A 212 0.59 -18.62 -11.66
C CYS A 212 0.72 -18.44 -13.18
N LEU A 213 -0.29 -17.86 -13.85
CA LEU A 213 -0.20 -17.51 -15.26
C LEU A 213 0.88 -16.45 -15.48
N LEU A 214 0.92 -15.41 -14.65
CA LEU A 214 1.96 -14.37 -14.72
C LEU A 214 3.38 -14.96 -14.56
N HIS A 215 3.57 -15.89 -13.62
CA HIS A 215 4.87 -16.60 -13.49
C HIS A 215 5.26 -17.38 -14.75
N LYS A 216 4.29 -18.04 -15.39
CA LYS A 216 4.56 -18.84 -16.61
C LYS A 216 4.85 -17.96 -17.82
N SER A 217 4.13 -16.85 -17.94
CA SER A 217 4.30 -15.89 -19.04
C SER A 217 5.58 -15.06 -18.88
N GLY A 218 6.01 -14.84 -17.64
CA GLY A 218 7.17 -14.02 -17.31
C GLY A 218 6.94 -12.53 -17.52
N VAL A 219 7.94 -11.73 -17.14
CA VAL A 219 7.90 -10.27 -17.26
C VAL A 219 8.18 -9.87 -18.71
N SER A 220 7.26 -9.13 -19.31
CA SER A 220 7.37 -8.68 -20.70
C SER A 220 7.70 -7.20 -20.81
N LYS A 221 8.67 -6.88 -21.69
CA LYS A 221 9.14 -5.51 -21.92
C LYS A 221 8.08 -4.61 -22.55
N TRP A 222 7.28 -5.14 -23.48
CA TRP A 222 6.30 -4.28 -24.19
C TRP A 222 5.24 -3.72 -23.23
N ILE A 223 4.84 -4.49 -22.21
CA ILE A 223 3.90 -4.06 -21.15
C ILE A 223 4.53 -2.94 -20.31
N PHE A 224 5.83 -3.07 -20.02
CA PHE A 224 6.57 -2.02 -19.33
C PHE A 224 6.66 -0.76 -20.17
N ASP A 225 6.97 -0.89 -21.46
CA ASP A 225 7.07 0.24 -22.39
C ASP A 225 5.72 0.95 -22.56
N GLU A 226 4.61 0.20 -22.61
CA GLU A 226 3.25 0.74 -22.62
C GLU A 226 2.95 1.53 -21.34
N LEU A 227 3.23 0.95 -20.17
CA LEU A 227 3.07 1.62 -18.88
C LEU A 227 3.90 2.90 -18.77
N ALA A 228 5.16 2.85 -19.20
CA ALA A 228 6.04 4.01 -19.22
C ALA A 228 5.48 5.10 -20.14
N SER A 229 4.98 4.73 -21.32
CA SER A 229 4.38 5.66 -22.29
C SER A 229 3.14 6.36 -21.74
N ILE A 230 2.28 5.62 -21.00
CA ILE A 230 1.12 6.20 -20.30
C ILE A 230 1.58 7.21 -19.26
N CYS A 231 2.53 6.85 -18.40
CA CYS A 231 3.02 7.74 -17.33
C CYS A 231 3.76 8.97 -17.89
N GLU A 232 4.50 8.81 -18.98
CA GLU A 232 5.17 9.90 -19.69
C GLU A 232 4.15 10.86 -20.32
N THR A 233 3.09 10.31 -20.94
CA THR A 233 1.99 11.11 -21.50
C THR A 233 1.28 11.89 -20.39
N ASP A 234 0.91 11.23 -19.30
CA ASP A 234 0.27 11.86 -18.14
C ASP A 234 1.11 12.98 -17.55
N PHE A 235 2.44 12.81 -17.51
CA PHE A 235 3.36 13.83 -17.05
C PHE A 235 3.45 15.02 -18.00
N HIS A 236 3.60 14.77 -19.31
CA HIS A 236 3.74 15.81 -20.32
C HIS A 236 2.49 16.67 -20.47
N TYR A 237 1.32 16.07 -20.38
CA TYR A 237 0.03 16.75 -20.56
C TYR A 237 -0.67 17.07 -19.23
N ARG A 238 0.08 17.06 -18.12
CA ARG A 238 -0.48 17.28 -16.79
C ARG A 238 -1.09 18.68 -16.67
N ASP A 239 -2.35 18.72 -16.24
CA ASP A 239 -3.02 19.97 -15.91
C ASP A 239 -2.35 20.73 -14.76
N LYS A 240 -2.42 22.05 -14.83
CA LYS A 240 -1.93 22.92 -13.77
C LYS A 240 -2.72 22.67 -12.48
N SER A 241 -2.05 22.07 -11.50
CA SER A 241 -2.61 21.82 -10.18
C SER A 241 -2.68 23.11 -9.36
N PRO A 242 -3.66 23.27 -8.45
CA PRO A 242 -3.69 24.39 -7.52
C PRO A 242 -2.37 24.45 -6.71
N PRO A 243 -1.78 25.65 -6.52
CA PRO A 243 -0.44 25.80 -5.93
C PRO A 243 -0.25 25.06 -4.60
N ILE A 244 -1.26 25.07 -3.73
CA ILE A 244 -1.19 24.42 -2.42
C ILE A 244 -0.95 22.91 -2.50
N TYR A 245 -1.60 22.22 -3.44
CA TYR A 245 -1.41 20.78 -3.63
C TYR A 245 -0.08 20.49 -4.29
N TYR A 246 0.34 21.35 -5.22
CA TYR A 246 1.62 21.22 -5.90
C TYR A 246 2.80 21.35 -4.92
N THR A 247 2.82 22.40 -4.09
CA THR A 247 3.90 22.61 -3.11
C THR A 247 3.98 21.47 -2.10
N VAL A 248 2.83 20.98 -1.61
CA VAL A 248 2.79 19.83 -0.69
C VAL A 248 3.32 18.58 -1.36
N SER A 249 2.87 18.27 -2.58
CA SER A 249 3.32 17.08 -3.31
C SER A 249 4.83 17.09 -3.57
N VAL A 250 5.39 18.22 -4.00
CA VAL A 250 6.83 18.32 -4.26
C VAL A 250 7.61 18.24 -2.96
N ALA A 251 7.18 18.92 -1.89
CA ALA A 251 7.84 18.84 -0.58
C ALA A 251 7.86 17.42 -0.01
N SER A 252 6.79 16.64 -0.23
CA SER A 252 6.76 15.21 0.12
C SER A 252 7.72 14.39 -0.74
N ASN A 253 7.80 14.66 -2.05
CA ASN A 253 8.74 13.98 -2.94
C ASN A 253 10.20 14.23 -2.53
N MET A 254 10.52 15.43 -2.04
CA MET A 254 11.89 15.76 -1.60
C MET A 254 12.39 14.90 -0.44
N GLN A 255 11.49 14.35 0.38
CA GLN A 255 11.82 13.45 1.48
C GLN A 255 12.19 12.03 1.01
N ILE A 256 11.91 11.72 -0.25
CA ILE A 256 11.88 10.35 -0.76
C ILE A 256 12.83 10.18 -1.95
N PHE A 257 12.85 11.17 -2.86
CA PHE A 257 13.55 11.11 -4.13
C PHE A 257 14.74 12.06 -4.17
N PRO A 258 15.76 11.76 -5.00
CA PRO A 258 16.85 12.69 -5.24
C PRO A 258 16.38 13.93 -6.02
N PRO A 259 17.13 15.05 -5.99
CA PRO A 259 16.72 16.33 -6.56
C PRO A 259 16.26 16.30 -8.01
N GLU A 260 16.91 15.49 -8.85
CA GLU A 260 16.56 15.31 -10.26
C GLU A 260 15.15 14.73 -10.47
N ASP A 261 14.61 14.00 -9.49
CA ASP A 261 13.37 13.25 -9.60
C ASP A 261 12.22 13.87 -8.77
N TRP A 262 12.43 15.01 -8.09
CA TRP A 262 11.41 15.67 -7.25
C TRP A 262 10.10 16.00 -7.98
N LEU A 263 10.20 16.36 -9.27
CA LEU A 263 9.06 16.67 -10.12
C LEU A 263 8.62 15.46 -10.97
N VAL A 264 9.55 14.56 -11.26
CA VAL A 264 9.41 13.48 -12.26
C VAL A 264 8.86 12.19 -11.66
N ALA A 265 8.68 12.11 -10.33
CA ALA A 265 8.06 10.96 -9.67
C ALA A 265 6.73 10.49 -10.31
N SER A 266 5.96 11.40 -10.91
CA SER A 266 4.74 11.05 -11.64
C SER A 266 4.94 10.38 -13.01
N SER A 267 6.13 10.46 -13.63
CA SER A 267 6.41 9.84 -14.94
C SER A 267 7.07 8.45 -14.82
N LEU A 268 7.21 7.92 -13.60
CA LEU A 268 7.78 6.59 -13.37
C LEU A 268 6.77 5.49 -13.80
N PRO A 269 7.23 4.31 -14.29
CA PRO A 269 8.61 3.83 -14.29
C PRO A 269 9.46 4.34 -15.46
N SER A 270 10.79 4.32 -15.27
CA SER A 270 11.77 4.77 -16.28
C SER A 270 12.86 3.74 -16.60
N LYS A 271 12.97 2.65 -15.83
CA LYS A 271 13.99 1.61 -16.01
C LYS A 271 13.38 0.21 -16.01
N PHE A 272 13.52 -0.51 -17.13
CA PHE A 272 13.06 -1.89 -17.20
C PHE A 272 14.07 -2.84 -16.53
N ALA A 273 13.64 -3.51 -15.45
CA ALA A 273 14.43 -4.55 -14.78
C ALA A 273 13.54 -5.79 -14.52
N PRO A 274 13.51 -6.76 -15.45
CA PRO A 274 12.62 -7.91 -15.33
C PRO A 274 12.90 -8.75 -14.09
N SER A 275 14.15 -8.83 -13.63
CA SER A 275 14.52 -9.55 -12.41
C SER A 275 13.95 -8.91 -11.15
N THR A 276 13.86 -7.59 -11.07
CA THR A 276 13.25 -6.87 -9.94
C THR A 276 11.75 -7.12 -9.90
N ILE A 277 11.08 -7.01 -11.05
CA ILE A 277 9.64 -7.27 -11.17
C ILE A 277 9.34 -8.74 -10.82
N GLN A 278 10.15 -9.67 -11.31
CA GLN A 278 9.99 -11.10 -11.04
C GLN A 278 10.14 -11.39 -9.54
N LYS A 279 11.12 -10.79 -8.86
CA LYS A 279 11.29 -10.96 -7.40
C LYS A 279 10.04 -10.54 -6.63
N THR A 280 9.44 -9.40 -6.96
CA THR A 280 8.20 -8.96 -6.31
C THR A 280 7.04 -9.90 -6.64
N LEU A 281 6.97 -10.44 -7.86
CA LEU A 281 5.97 -11.45 -8.22
C LEU A 281 6.15 -12.74 -7.40
N ASP A 282 7.40 -13.17 -7.17
CA ASP A 282 7.72 -14.33 -6.35
C ASP A 282 7.32 -14.16 -4.87
N GLU A 283 7.21 -12.91 -4.37
CA GLU A 283 6.71 -12.61 -3.02
C GLU A 283 5.17 -12.77 -2.91
N LEU A 284 4.43 -12.79 -4.03
CA LEU A 284 2.97 -12.95 -4.09
C LEU A 284 2.54 -14.42 -3.98
N SER A 285 3.08 -15.13 -3.00
CA SER A 285 2.86 -16.57 -2.82
C SER A 285 1.73 -16.89 -1.82
N PRO A 286 1.13 -18.09 -1.87
CA PRO A 286 0.16 -18.55 -0.88
C PRO A 286 0.74 -18.69 0.54
N GLU A 287 2.05 -18.85 0.67
CA GLU A 287 2.75 -18.97 1.95
C GLU A 287 2.94 -17.62 2.64
N ASN A 288 2.98 -16.53 1.85
CA ASN A 288 3.24 -15.17 2.31
C ASN A 288 1.99 -14.28 2.35
N ILE A 289 0.80 -14.89 2.40
CA ILE A 289 -0.48 -14.17 2.30
C ILE A 289 -1.11 -13.85 3.65
N ARG A 290 -1.84 -12.74 3.74
CA ARG A 290 -2.84 -12.44 4.77
C ARG A 290 -4.17 -12.14 4.07
N GLY A 291 -5.22 -12.87 4.43
CA GLY A 291 -6.57 -12.64 3.93
C GLY A 291 -7.39 -11.86 4.95
N CYS A 292 -8.14 -10.85 4.50
CA CYS A 292 -9.13 -10.13 5.29
C CYS A 292 -10.46 -10.13 4.52
N ARG A 293 -11.55 -10.55 5.16
CA ARG A 293 -12.91 -10.54 4.63
C ARG A 293 -13.78 -9.65 5.49
N GLY A 294 -14.42 -8.65 4.87
CA GLY A 294 -15.43 -7.81 5.47
C GLY A 294 -16.84 -8.32 5.16
N ASP A 295 -17.66 -8.61 6.17
CA ASP A 295 -19.07 -8.98 6.01
C ASP A 295 -20.00 -8.48 7.12
N LYS A 296 -21.12 -7.87 6.73
CA LYS A 296 -22.17 -7.43 7.67
C LYS A 296 -23.02 -8.58 8.22
N HIS A 297 -23.19 -9.67 7.48
CA HIS A 297 -24.04 -10.78 7.93
C HIS A 297 -23.45 -11.54 9.13
N GLU A 298 -22.17 -11.32 9.46
CA GLU A 298 -21.51 -11.88 10.64
C GLU A 298 -21.92 -11.22 11.98
N GLU A 299 -22.75 -10.16 11.96
CA GLU A 299 -23.29 -9.54 13.19
C GLU A 299 -24.08 -10.52 14.07
N GLY A 300 -24.74 -11.52 13.46
CA GLY A 300 -25.52 -12.54 14.18
C GLY A 300 -24.69 -13.70 14.73
N ALA A 301 -23.54 -14.02 14.13
CA ALA A 301 -22.71 -15.18 14.50
C ALA A 301 -21.65 -14.84 15.57
N LEU A 302 -21.36 -13.56 15.78
CA LEU A 302 -20.42 -13.07 16.82
C LEU A 302 -21.12 -12.74 18.16
N ALA A 303 -22.44 -12.96 18.22
CA ALA A 303 -23.29 -12.73 19.39
C ALA A 303 -23.65 -14.01 20.17
N GLU A 304 -23.22 -15.19 19.70
CA GLU A 304 -23.23 -16.48 20.43
C GLU A 304 -21.81 -16.89 20.83
#